data_AF-A0A527W3G4-F1
#
_entry.id   AF-A0A527W3G4-F1
#
_cell.length_a   1.000
_cell.length_b   1.000
_cell.length_c   1.000
_cell.angle_alpha   90.00
_cell.angle_beta   90.00
_cell.angle_gamma   90.00
#
_symmetry.space_group_name_H-M   'P 1'
#
loop_
_entity.id
_entity.type
_entity.pdbx_description
1 polymer ?
#
loop_
_entity_poly.entity_id
_entity_poly.type
_entity_poly.pdbx_seq_one_letter_code
_entity_poly.pdbx_strand_id
1 'polypeptide(L)'
;MSIATRSLPRTIAAHAILLTYTAIALFPVILVVMNSFKSRAGIFSSPLTPPIPTKTFDLVGYRTVIEQGDFLLYFQNSIIVTVASLFFVLLFGAMAAFALSEYRFRGNTLMGLYLALGIMIPIRLATVAILKLMVASGLVNTLTALILVYTAQGLPLAIFILSEFMKQVSNDLKNAGRIDGLSEYIIFFRLVLPLVRPAMATVAVFTMIPIWNDLWF
;
A
#
# COMPACT_ATOMS: atom_id res chain seq x y z
N MET A 1 16.98 9.52 32.66
CA MET A 1 16.97 10.53 31.58
C MET A 1 18.36 10.54 30.95
N SER A 2 18.51 9.99 29.74
CA SER A 2 19.78 10.00 29.01
C SER A 2 19.99 11.40 28.44
N ILE A 3 20.97 12.14 28.98
CA ILE A 3 21.44 13.40 28.40
C ILE A 3 22.23 13.01 27.15
N ALA A 4 21.53 12.88 26.02
CA ALA A 4 22.18 12.78 24.73
C ALA A 4 22.94 14.10 24.50
N THR A 5 24.24 14.10 24.77
CA THR A 5 25.16 15.16 24.38
C THR A 5 25.06 15.30 22.86
N ARG A 6 24.27 16.27 22.39
CA ARG A 6 24.16 16.60 20.96
C ARG A 6 25.49 17.21 20.54
N SER A 7 26.39 16.39 20.01
CA SER A 7 27.60 16.91 19.38
C SER A 7 27.19 17.61 18.08
N LEU A 8 27.37 18.93 18.04
CA LEU A 8 27.08 19.77 16.88
C LEU A 8 27.64 19.19 15.57
N PRO A 9 28.87 18.63 15.52
CA PRO A 9 29.40 18.00 14.32
C PRO A 9 28.59 16.79 13.84
N ARG A 10 28.10 15.96 14.76
CA ARG A 10 27.28 14.79 14.43
C ARG A 10 25.92 15.20 13.88
N THR A 11 25.33 16.26 14.44
CA THR A 11 24.07 16.83 13.93
C THR A 11 24.26 17.40 12.53
N ILE A 12 25.32 18.17 12.29
CA ILE A 12 25.63 18.70 10.95
C ILE A 12 25.84 17.58 9.94
N ALA A 13 26.65 16.57 10.28
CA ALA A 13 26.89 15.42 9.41
C ALA A 13 25.59 14.67 9.07
N ALA A 14 24.72 14.44 10.06
CA ALA A 14 23.43 13.81 9.85
C ALA A 14 22.54 14.64 8.90
N HIS A 15 22.45 15.96 9.09
CA HIS A 15 21.67 16.83 8.21
C HIS A 15 22.25 16.89 6.79
N ALA A 16 23.58 16.93 6.64
CA ALA A 16 24.21 16.91 5.33
C ALA A 16 23.89 15.62 4.56
N ILE A 17 23.94 14.46 5.23
CA ILE A 17 23.59 13.17 4.64
C ILE A 17 22.11 13.14 4.25
N LEU A 18 21.22 13.57 5.14
CA LEU A 18 19.78 13.60 4.88
C LEU A 18 19.42 14.54 3.72
N LEU A 19 19.97 15.76 3.69
CA LEU A 19 19.75 16.73 2.61
C LEU A 19 20.27 16.20 1.27
N THR A 20 21.45 15.56 1.26
CA THR A 20 22.01 14.95 0.06
C THR A 20 21.10 13.83 -0.45
N TYR A 21 20.65 12.94 0.44
CA TYR A 21 19.72 11.88 0.10
C TYR A 21 18.39 12.43 -0.43
N THR A 22 17.83 13.47 0.20
CA THR A 22 16.62 14.15 -0.27
C THR A 22 16.82 14.75 -1.66
N ALA A 23 17.96 15.38 -1.94
CA ALA A 23 18.26 15.91 -3.27
C ALA A 23 18.31 14.81 -4.33
N ILE A 24 18.95 13.67 -4.03
CA ILE A 24 19.01 12.52 -4.94
C ILE A 24 17.61 11.93 -5.17
N ALA A 25 16.81 11.77 -4.10
CA ALA A 25 15.47 11.20 -4.18
C ALA A 25 14.48 12.09 -4.94
N LEU A 26 14.57 13.42 -4.77
CA LEU A 26 13.71 14.38 -5.46
C LEU A 26 14.13 14.64 -6.91
N PHE A 27 15.39 14.40 -7.27
CA PHE A 27 15.90 14.64 -8.61
C PHE A 27 15.03 14.03 -9.74
N PRO A 28 14.65 12.73 -9.73
CA PRO A 28 13.78 12.17 -10.78
C PRO A 28 12.37 12.78 -10.77
N VAL A 29 11.83 13.13 -9.60
CA VAL A 29 10.50 13.77 -9.49
C VAL A 29 10.54 15.17 -10.10
N ILE A 30 11.57 15.95 -9.78
CA ILE A 30 11.80 17.27 -10.37
C ILE A 30 11.95 17.15 -11.89
N LEU A 31 12.68 16.14 -12.38
CA LEU A 31 12.81 15.89 -13.83
C LEU A 31 11.46 15.59 -14.50
N VAL A 32 10.61 14.78 -13.88
CA VAL A 32 9.27 14.46 -14.42
C VAL A 32 8.41 15.71 -14.48
N VAL A 33 8.34 16.48 -13.38
CA VAL A 33 7.56 17.73 -13.32
C VAL A 33 8.11 18.76 -14.30
N MET A 34 9.43 18.88 -14.42
CA MET A 34 10.05 19.82 -15.35
C MET A 34 9.76 19.46 -16.81
N ASN A 35 9.80 18.17 -17.15
CA ASN A 35 9.56 17.70 -18.51
C ASN A 35 8.07 17.65 -18.87
N SER A 36 7.14 17.65 -17.89
CA SER A 36 5.70 17.75 -18.19
C SER A 36 5.30 19.11 -18.77
N PHE A 37 6.12 20.15 -18.58
CA PHE A 37 5.96 21.48 -19.19
C PHE A 37 6.76 21.65 -20.50
N LYS A 38 7.23 20.57 -21.12
CA LYS A 38 8.02 20.66 -22.35
C LYS A 38 7.32 20.02 -23.56
N SER A 39 7.65 20.53 -24.74
CA SER A 39 7.32 19.86 -26.00
C SER A 39 8.08 18.53 -26.10
N ARG A 40 7.54 17.57 -26.88
CA ARG A 40 8.18 16.27 -27.09
C ARG A 40 9.64 16.41 -27.54
N ALA A 41 9.92 17.33 -28.47
CA ALA A 41 11.27 17.63 -28.91
C ALA A 41 12.15 18.21 -27.79
N GLY A 42 11.60 19.07 -26.92
CA GLY A 42 12.28 19.63 -25.76
C GLY A 42 12.68 18.59 -24.71
N ILE A 43 11.86 17.55 -24.51
CA ILE A 43 12.15 16.43 -23.60
C ILE A 43 13.38 15.65 -24.10
N PHE A 44 13.44 15.31 -25.40
CA PHE A 44 14.55 14.51 -25.95
C PHE A 44 15.84 15.31 -26.17
N SER A 45 15.75 16.60 -26.49
CA SER A 45 16.92 17.44 -26.79
C SER A 45 17.62 17.99 -25.55
N SER A 46 16.89 18.30 -24.49
CA SER A 46 17.47 18.92 -23.28
C SER A 46 16.70 18.51 -22.01
N PRO A 47 16.72 17.21 -21.64
CA PRO A 47 15.91 16.65 -20.56
C PRO A 47 16.24 17.23 -19.17
N LEU A 48 17.50 17.61 -18.93
CA LEU A 48 17.98 18.11 -17.64
C LEU A 48 17.80 19.63 -17.45
N THR A 49 17.50 20.37 -18.52
CA THR A 49 17.37 21.83 -18.45
C THR A 49 15.95 22.25 -18.03
N PRO A 50 15.75 23.33 -17.26
CA PRO A 50 14.43 23.93 -17.03
C PRO A 50 13.66 24.23 -18.32
N PRO A 51 12.32 24.28 -18.28
CA PRO A 51 11.54 24.59 -19.47
C PRO A 51 11.72 26.07 -19.77
N ILE A 52 12.25 26.37 -20.96
CA ILE A 52 12.57 27.73 -21.40
C ILE A 52 11.35 28.26 -22.18
N PRO A 53 10.73 29.37 -21.76
CA PRO A 53 9.47 29.88 -22.33
C PRO A 53 9.46 29.99 -23.86
N THR A 54 10.59 30.33 -24.47
CA THR A 54 10.71 30.59 -25.92
C THR A 54 11.24 29.41 -26.73
N LYS A 55 11.64 28.29 -26.09
CA LYS A 55 12.30 27.17 -26.79
C LYS A 55 11.66 25.82 -26.52
N THR A 56 11.46 25.50 -25.23
CA THR A 56 11.07 24.14 -24.83
C THR A 56 9.75 24.10 -24.07
N PHE A 57 9.31 25.20 -23.48
CA PHE A 57 8.05 25.27 -22.74
C PHE A 57 6.85 25.03 -23.65
N ASP A 58 6.02 24.05 -23.30
CA ASP A 58 4.79 23.70 -24.00
C ASP A 58 3.85 22.94 -23.06
N LEU A 59 2.54 23.20 -23.16
CA LEU A 59 1.50 22.49 -22.42
C LEU A 59 0.85 21.36 -23.22
N VAL A 60 1.42 21.01 -24.38
CA VAL A 60 0.93 19.93 -25.25
C VAL A 60 0.65 18.63 -24.49
N GLY A 61 1.49 18.24 -23.53
CA GLY A 61 1.28 17.02 -22.73
C GLY A 61 -0.03 17.06 -21.95
N TYR A 62 -0.33 18.17 -21.27
CA TYR A 62 -1.58 18.36 -20.53
C TYR A 62 -2.79 18.41 -21.47
N ARG A 63 -2.66 19.12 -22.60
CA ARG A 63 -3.73 19.19 -23.60
C ARG A 63 -4.04 17.80 -24.16
N THR A 64 -3.03 17.02 -24.53
CA THR A 64 -3.19 15.64 -25.01
C THR A 64 -3.91 14.77 -23.98
N VAL A 65 -3.52 14.83 -22.70
CA VAL A 65 -4.14 14.02 -21.63
C VAL A 65 -5.61 14.38 -21.41
N ILE A 66 -5.99 15.65 -21.57
CA ILE A 66 -7.35 16.13 -21.36
C ILE A 66 -8.24 15.91 -22.60
N GLU A 67 -7.70 16.15 -23.81
CA GLU A 67 -8.48 16.13 -25.05
C GLU A 67 -8.52 14.74 -25.72
N GLN A 68 -7.47 13.95 -25.57
CA GLN A 68 -7.32 12.67 -26.29
C GLN A 68 -7.45 11.45 -25.38
N GLY A 69 -7.50 11.62 -24.06
CA GLY A 69 -7.56 10.54 -23.10
C GLY A 69 -8.68 10.70 -22.08
N ASP A 70 -9.24 9.58 -21.63
CA ASP A 70 -10.18 9.55 -20.51
C ASP A 70 -9.43 9.54 -19.16
N PHE A 71 -8.48 10.46 -18.99
CA PHE A 71 -7.59 10.47 -17.82
C PHE A 71 -8.35 10.48 -16.49
N LEU A 72 -9.42 11.27 -16.40
CA LEU A 72 -10.24 11.33 -15.19
C LEU A 72 -10.87 9.97 -14.87
N LEU A 73 -11.35 9.25 -15.87
CA LEU A 73 -11.90 7.90 -15.71
C LEU A 73 -10.83 6.92 -15.23
N TYR A 74 -9.66 6.92 -15.86
CA TYR A 74 -8.56 6.03 -15.46
C TYR A 74 -8.10 6.32 -14.03
N PHE A 75 -7.95 7.59 -13.68
CA PHE A 75 -7.57 8.02 -12.33
C PHE A 75 -8.62 7.62 -11.28
N GLN A 76 -9.92 7.80 -11.59
CA GLN A 76 -11.01 7.37 -10.72
C GLN A 76 -11.01 5.85 -10.54
N ASN A 77 -10.85 5.08 -11.63
CA ASN A 77 -10.76 3.62 -11.57
C ASN A 77 -9.59 3.16 -10.68
N SER A 78 -8.40 3.75 -10.83
CA SER A 78 -7.23 3.45 -10.00
C SER A 78 -7.47 3.77 -8.52
N ILE A 79 -8.11 4.90 -8.20
CA ILE A 79 -8.49 5.24 -6.82
C ILE A 79 -9.48 4.22 -6.26
N ILE A 80 -10.55 3.92 -7.00
CA ILE A 80 -11.60 3.00 -6.56
C ILE A 80 -11.00 1.63 -6.26
N VAL A 81 -10.22 1.09 -7.19
CA VAL A 81 -9.57 -0.23 -7.03
C VAL A 81 -8.60 -0.21 -5.87
N THR A 82 -7.74 0.81 -5.76
CA THR A 82 -6.74 0.89 -4.69
C THR A 82 -7.38 1.00 -3.32
N VAL A 83 -8.32 1.94 -3.14
CA VAL A 83 -8.96 2.19 -1.84
C VAL A 83 -9.84 1.01 -1.43
N ALA A 84 -10.65 0.46 -2.35
CA ALA A 84 -11.52 -0.67 -2.03
C ALA A 84 -10.72 -1.92 -1.69
N SER A 85 -9.68 -2.25 -2.48
CA SER A 85 -8.82 -3.41 -2.20
C SER A 85 -8.11 -3.23 -0.86
N LEU A 86 -7.53 -2.05 -0.61
CA LEU A 86 -6.85 -1.75 0.65
C LEU A 86 -7.79 -1.89 1.85
N PHE A 87 -9.01 -1.37 1.73
CA PHE A 87 -10.04 -1.51 2.76
C PHE A 87 -10.32 -2.99 3.08
N PHE A 88 -10.54 -3.83 2.07
CA PHE A 88 -10.81 -5.26 2.29
C PHE A 88 -9.59 -6.03 2.81
N VAL A 89 -8.38 -5.73 2.32
CA VAL A 89 -7.13 -6.32 2.85
C VAL A 89 -6.98 -6.01 4.33
N LEU A 90 -7.13 -4.74 4.71
CA LEU A 90 -7.00 -4.32 6.09
C LEU A 90 -8.10 -4.92 6.97
N LEU A 91 -9.35 -4.92 6.51
CA LEU A 91 -10.47 -5.45 7.27
C LEU A 91 -10.33 -6.95 7.50
N PHE A 92 -10.25 -7.74 6.42
CA PHE A 92 -10.19 -9.19 6.53
C PHE A 92 -8.85 -9.68 7.06
N GLY A 93 -7.75 -9.00 6.72
CA GLY A 93 -6.42 -9.28 7.24
C GLY A 93 -6.35 -9.07 8.76
N ALA A 94 -6.90 -7.97 9.26
CA ALA A 94 -6.97 -7.71 10.70
C ALA A 94 -7.89 -8.71 11.42
N MET A 95 -9.05 -9.03 10.87
CA MET A 95 -9.96 -10.01 11.47
C MET A 95 -9.32 -11.41 11.54
N ALA A 96 -8.68 -11.86 10.46
CA ALA A 96 -7.98 -13.15 10.44
C ALA A 96 -6.77 -13.15 11.40
N ALA A 97 -5.98 -12.06 11.42
CA ALA A 97 -4.88 -11.90 12.36
C ALA A 97 -5.35 -11.93 13.82
N PHE A 98 -6.48 -11.30 14.13
CA PHE A 98 -7.05 -11.33 15.48
C PHE A 98 -7.45 -12.75 15.85
N ALA A 99 -8.13 -13.47 14.96
CA ALA A 99 -8.54 -14.84 15.22
C ALA A 99 -7.34 -15.77 15.45
N LEU A 100 -6.28 -15.66 14.64
CA LEU A 100 -5.07 -16.48 14.75
C LEU A 100 -4.23 -16.15 15.99
N SER A 101 -4.21 -14.88 16.42
CA SER A 101 -3.45 -14.45 17.60
C SER A 101 -4.19 -14.67 18.91
N GLU A 102 -5.53 -14.56 18.92
CA GLU A 102 -6.36 -14.66 20.12
C GLU A 102 -6.77 -16.10 20.44
N TYR A 103 -7.26 -16.86 19.44
CA TYR A 103 -7.88 -18.15 19.69
C TYR A 103 -6.88 -19.30 19.59
N ARG A 104 -6.94 -20.21 20.57
CA ARG A 104 -6.20 -21.46 20.57
C ARG A 104 -7.09 -22.58 20.04
N PHE A 105 -6.89 -22.97 18.79
CA PHE A 105 -7.56 -24.11 18.17
C PHE A 105 -6.57 -25.07 17.52
N ARG A 106 -7.00 -26.32 17.31
CA ARG A 106 -6.17 -27.36 16.67
C ARG A 106 -5.81 -26.93 15.25
N GLY A 107 -4.52 -26.83 14.95
CA GLY A 107 -4.02 -26.43 13.63
C GLY A 107 -3.80 -24.92 13.45
N ASN A 108 -3.97 -24.09 14.49
CA ASN A 108 -3.76 -22.63 14.39
C ASN A 108 -2.38 -22.27 13.78
N THR A 109 -1.30 -22.88 14.28
CA THR A 109 0.06 -22.66 13.74
C THR A 109 0.18 -23.06 12.26
N LEU A 110 -0.43 -24.18 11.86
CA LEU A 110 -0.41 -24.64 10.47
C LEU A 110 -1.21 -23.72 9.56
N MET A 111 -2.34 -23.20 10.02
CA MET A 111 -3.13 -22.21 9.30
C MET A 111 -2.35 -20.91 9.11
N GLY A 112 -1.69 -20.42 10.17
CA GLY A 112 -0.81 -19.25 10.08
C GLY A 112 0.33 -19.44 9.09
N LEU A 113 0.96 -20.63 9.10
CA LEU A 113 2.01 -20.97 8.14
C LEU A 113 1.48 -21.06 6.70
N TYR A 114 0.32 -21.71 6.49
CA TYR A 114 -0.33 -21.81 5.19
C TYR A 114 -0.62 -20.42 4.60
N LEU A 115 -1.16 -19.51 5.40
CA LEU A 115 -1.41 -18.14 4.98
C LEU A 115 -0.11 -17.38 4.67
N ALA A 116 0.94 -17.57 5.48
CA ALA A 116 2.25 -16.95 5.25
C ALA A 116 2.92 -17.46 3.96
N LEU A 117 2.75 -18.74 3.59
CA LEU A 117 3.24 -19.28 2.33
C LEU A 117 2.64 -18.56 1.11
N GLY A 118 1.43 -18.01 1.24
CA GLY A 118 0.81 -17.19 0.20
C GLY A 118 1.64 -15.96 -0.21
N ILE A 119 2.51 -15.45 0.68
CA ILE A 119 3.42 -14.34 0.37
C ILE A 119 4.44 -14.73 -0.71
N MET A 120 4.88 -16.00 -0.70
CA MET A 120 5.91 -16.48 -1.61
C MET A 120 5.37 -16.84 -3.00
N ILE A 121 4.05 -16.97 -3.16
CA ILE A 121 3.44 -17.40 -4.42
C ILE A 121 3.36 -16.19 -5.36
N PRO A 122 4.08 -16.19 -6.49
CA PRO A 122 3.96 -15.12 -7.47
C PRO A 122 2.60 -15.24 -8.19
N ILE A 123 1.64 -14.42 -7.79
CA ILE A 123 0.26 -14.44 -8.32
C ILE A 123 0.20 -14.30 -9.86
N ARG A 124 1.21 -13.65 -10.46
CA ARG A 124 1.34 -13.48 -11.92
C ARG A 124 1.46 -14.80 -12.67
N LEU A 125 1.98 -15.87 -12.04
CA LEU A 125 1.98 -17.21 -12.65
C LEU A 125 0.56 -17.80 -12.80
N ALA A 126 -0.38 -17.34 -11.97
CA ALA A 126 -1.77 -17.78 -11.99
C ALA A 126 -2.66 -16.95 -12.92
N THR A 127 -2.12 -16.00 -13.69
CA THR A 127 -2.90 -15.06 -14.53
C THR A 127 -3.91 -15.76 -15.42
N VAL A 128 -3.52 -16.83 -16.12
CA VAL A 128 -4.44 -17.58 -17.01
C VAL A 128 -5.59 -18.22 -16.22
N ALA A 129 -5.31 -18.76 -15.04
CA ALA A 129 -6.33 -19.38 -14.19
C ALA A 129 -7.28 -18.33 -13.59
N ILE A 130 -6.74 -17.20 -13.14
CA ILE A 130 -7.52 -16.06 -12.61
C ILE A 130 -8.41 -15.49 -13.71
N LEU A 131 -7.90 -15.29 -14.92
CA LEU A 131 -8.70 -14.80 -16.04
C LEU A 131 -9.84 -15.76 -16.39
N LYS A 132 -9.57 -17.07 -16.46
CA LYS A 132 -10.63 -18.08 -16.65
C LYS A 132 -11.69 -18.02 -15.56
N LEU A 133 -11.28 -17.84 -14.30
CA LEU A 133 -12.20 -17.68 -13.18
C LEU A 133 -13.07 -16.42 -13.33
N MET A 134 -12.48 -15.28 -13.70
CA MET A 134 -13.22 -14.03 -13.91
C MET A 134 -14.18 -14.09 -15.10
N VAL A 135 -13.81 -14.80 -16.17
CA VAL A 135 -14.71 -15.06 -17.30
C VAL A 135 -15.87 -15.96 -16.87
N ALA A 136 -15.58 -17.06 -16.16
CA ALA A 136 -16.61 -17.99 -15.69
C ALA A 136 -17.57 -17.35 -14.66
N SER A 137 -17.10 -16.39 -13.87
CA SER A 137 -17.91 -15.64 -12.92
C SER A 137 -18.62 -14.42 -13.53
N GLY A 138 -18.38 -14.10 -14.81
CA GLY A 138 -18.95 -12.92 -15.47
C GLY A 138 -18.37 -11.59 -14.98
N LEU A 139 -17.23 -11.59 -14.30
CA LEU A 139 -16.56 -10.40 -13.76
C LEU A 139 -15.47 -9.84 -14.69
N VAL A 140 -15.27 -10.43 -15.87
CA VAL A 140 -14.28 -9.95 -16.84
C VAL A 140 -14.52 -8.48 -17.19
N ASN A 141 -13.43 -7.71 -17.30
CA ASN A 141 -13.45 -6.27 -17.61
C ASN A 141 -14.24 -5.42 -16.58
N THR A 142 -14.19 -5.78 -15.30
CA THR A 142 -14.80 -5.00 -14.22
C THR A 142 -13.78 -4.61 -13.15
N LEU A 143 -14.01 -3.49 -12.46
CA LEU A 143 -13.19 -3.10 -11.31
C LEU A 143 -13.29 -4.12 -10.17
N THR A 144 -14.44 -4.80 -10.04
CA THR A 144 -14.65 -5.85 -9.03
C THR A 144 -13.66 -7.00 -9.18
N ALA A 145 -13.34 -7.42 -10.40
CA ALA A 145 -12.32 -8.44 -10.64
C ALA A 145 -10.96 -8.02 -10.06
N LEU A 146 -10.53 -6.79 -10.34
CA LEU A 146 -9.28 -6.25 -9.81
C LEU A 146 -9.30 -6.16 -8.27
N ILE A 147 -10.41 -5.67 -7.70
CA ILE A 147 -10.56 -5.57 -6.24
C ILE A 147 -10.40 -6.93 -5.56
N LEU A 148 -11.01 -7.99 -6.12
CA LEU A 148 -10.90 -9.34 -5.58
C LEU A 148 -9.48 -9.90 -5.70
N VAL A 149 -8.82 -9.72 -6.84
CA VAL A 149 -7.44 -10.20 -7.08
C VAL A 149 -6.47 -9.51 -6.12
N TYR A 150 -6.52 -8.18 -6.03
CA TYR A 150 -5.64 -7.43 -5.14
C TYR A 150 -5.93 -7.66 -3.66
N THR A 151 -7.19 -7.89 -3.30
CA THR A 151 -7.55 -8.31 -1.94
C THR A 151 -6.92 -9.65 -1.61
N ALA A 152 -7.12 -10.66 -2.46
CA ALA A 152 -6.55 -11.99 -2.24
C ALA A 152 -5.01 -11.95 -2.17
N GLN A 153 -4.37 -11.14 -3.02
CA GLN A 153 -2.92 -10.96 -3.02
C GLN A 153 -2.39 -10.30 -1.74
N GLY A 154 -3.11 -9.31 -1.20
CA GLY A 154 -2.67 -8.54 -0.03
C GLY A 154 -2.86 -9.27 1.31
N LEU A 155 -3.81 -10.20 1.38
CA LEU A 155 -4.16 -10.89 2.63
C LEU A 155 -2.99 -11.63 3.31
N PRO A 156 -2.17 -12.44 2.61
CA PRO A 156 -1.05 -13.15 3.24
C PRO A 156 -0.12 -12.26 4.06
N LEU A 157 0.32 -11.13 3.47
CA LEU A 157 1.22 -10.18 4.12
C LEU A 157 0.53 -9.45 5.27
N ALA A 158 -0.71 -9.00 5.05
CA ALA A 158 -1.50 -8.30 6.07
C ALA A 158 -1.70 -9.18 7.31
N ILE A 159 -2.10 -10.44 7.11
CA ILE A 159 -2.32 -11.40 8.20
C ILE A 159 -1.01 -11.67 8.94
N PHE A 160 0.08 -11.91 8.21
CA PHE A 160 1.39 -12.19 8.82
C PHE A 160 1.87 -11.04 9.72
N ILE A 161 1.86 -9.81 9.19
CA ILE A 161 2.30 -8.62 9.94
C ILE A 161 1.36 -8.39 11.13
N LEU A 162 0.05 -8.29 10.89
CA LEU A 162 -0.92 -7.92 11.93
C LEU A 162 -1.00 -8.96 13.04
N SER A 163 -0.82 -10.25 12.74
CA SER A 163 -0.81 -11.30 13.77
C SER A 163 0.31 -11.06 14.79
N GLU A 164 1.48 -10.60 14.34
CA GLU A 164 2.61 -10.36 15.24
C GLU A 164 2.42 -9.13 16.11
N PHE A 165 1.77 -8.10 15.59
CA PHE A 165 1.39 -6.92 16.39
C PHE A 165 0.24 -7.21 17.35
N MET A 166 -0.76 -8.01 16.94
CA MET A 166 -1.90 -8.34 17.80
C MET A 166 -1.52 -9.23 18.98
N LYS A 167 -0.52 -10.10 18.85
CA LYS A 167 0.04 -10.87 19.97
C LYS A 167 0.66 -9.98 21.07
N GLN A 168 1.10 -8.77 20.73
CA GLN A 168 1.69 -7.83 21.70
C GLN A 168 0.62 -7.11 22.53
N VAL A 169 -0.65 -7.16 22.11
CA VAL A 169 -1.76 -6.56 22.86
C VAL A 169 -2.07 -7.44 24.08
N SER A 170 -2.00 -6.85 25.27
CA SER A 170 -2.18 -7.55 26.54
C SER A 170 -3.51 -8.32 26.61
N ASN A 171 -3.42 -9.56 27.09
CA ASN A 171 -4.60 -10.40 27.35
C ASN A 171 -5.46 -9.84 28.48
N ASP A 172 -4.87 -9.14 29.46
CA ASP A 172 -5.61 -8.57 30.58
C ASP A 172 -6.61 -7.51 30.11
N LEU A 173 -6.24 -6.70 29.12
CA LEU A 173 -7.14 -5.71 28.52
C LEU A 173 -8.35 -6.37 27.85
N LYS A 174 -8.09 -7.42 27.06
CA LYS A 174 -9.15 -8.16 26.35
C LYS A 174 -10.05 -8.91 27.34
N ASN A 175 -9.46 -9.53 28.36
CA ASN A 175 -10.20 -10.24 29.41
C ASN A 175 -11.02 -9.29 30.29
N ALA A 176 -10.52 -8.10 30.61
CA ALA A 176 -11.30 -7.07 31.30
C ALA A 176 -12.55 -6.71 30.48
N GLY A 177 -12.41 -6.49 29.17
CA GLY A 177 -13.56 -6.28 28.29
C GLY A 177 -14.57 -7.44 28.29
N ARG A 178 -14.10 -8.69 28.35
CA ARG A 178 -14.97 -9.88 28.48
C ARG A 178 -15.71 -9.91 29.82
N ILE A 179 -15.05 -9.57 30.91
CA ILE A 179 -15.65 -9.46 32.26
C ILE A 179 -16.73 -8.37 32.27
N ASP A 180 -16.50 -7.26 31.59
CA ASP A 180 -17.47 -6.17 31.38
C ASP A 180 -18.60 -6.54 30.41
N GLY A 181 -18.63 -7.77 29.88
CA GLY A 181 -19.68 -8.27 29.00
C GLY A 181 -19.61 -7.77 27.56
N LEU A 182 -18.45 -7.23 27.12
CA LEU A 182 -18.27 -6.80 25.73
C LEU A 182 -18.20 -8.02 24.80
N SER A 183 -18.82 -7.90 23.62
CA SER A 183 -18.68 -8.91 22.57
C SER A 183 -17.29 -8.88 21.93
N GLU A 184 -16.87 -10.00 21.34
CA GLU A 184 -15.57 -10.10 20.64
C GLU A 184 -15.41 -9.08 19.50
N TYR A 185 -16.51 -8.70 18.83
CA TYR A 185 -16.49 -7.64 17.82
C TYR A 185 -16.18 -6.28 18.44
N ILE A 186 -16.75 -5.97 19.62
CA ILE A 186 -16.47 -4.72 20.33
C ILE A 186 -15.03 -4.72 20.82
N ILE A 187 -14.55 -5.84 21.39
CA ILE A 187 -13.16 -5.99 21.82
C ILE A 187 -12.22 -5.75 20.63
N PHE A 188 -12.50 -6.39 19.49
CA PHE A 188 -11.72 -6.21 18.27
C PHE A 188 -11.71 -4.75 17.79
N PHE A 189 -12.88 -4.16 17.50
CA PHE A 189 -12.95 -2.84 16.87
C PHE A 189 -12.62 -1.67 17.81
N ARG A 190 -12.95 -1.78 19.10
CA ARG A 190 -12.78 -0.67 20.07
C ARG A 190 -11.57 -0.79 20.99
N LEU A 191 -11.09 -2.00 21.29
CA LEU A 191 -9.92 -2.18 22.16
C LEU A 191 -8.66 -2.52 21.37
N VAL A 192 -8.71 -3.56 20.53
CA VAL A 192 -7.51 -4.10 19.87
C VAL A 192 -7.11 -3.27 18.66
N LEU A 193 -8.03 -3.03 17.73
CA LEU A 193 -7.74 -2.37 16.46
C LEU A 193 -7.11 -0.97 16.62
N PRO A 194 -7.54 -0.12 17.59
CA PRO A 194 -6.90 1.16 17.85
C PRO A 194 -5.43 1.07 18.30
N LEU A 195 -5.08 0.04 19.06
CA LEU A 195 -3.72 -0.17 19.56
C LEU A 195 -2.76 -0.64 18.47
N VAL A 196 -3.27 -1.35 17.46
CA VAL A 196 -2.48 -1.84 16.32
C VAL A 196 -2.53 -0.90 15.10
N ARG A 197 -3.09 0.31 15.22
CA ARG A 197 -3.12 1.32 14.13
C ARG A 197 -1.75 1.57 13.47
N PRO A 198 -0.61 1.65 14.20
CA PRO A 198 0.69 1.81 13.54
C PRO A 198 1.01 0.65 12.59
N ALA A 199 0.68 -0.59 12.97
CA ALA A 199 0.86 -1.76 12.13
C ALA A 199 -0.11 -1.78 10.94
N MET A 200 -1.36 -1.35 11.14
CA MET A 200 -2.34 -1.18 10.07
C MET A 200 -1.82 -0.18 9.02
N ALA A 201 -1.20 0.92 9.44
CA ALA A 201 -0.58 1.89 8.54
C ALA A 201 0.61 1.28 7.77
N THR A 202 1.44 0.46 8.43
CA THR A 202 2.52 -0.28 7.76
C THR A 202 1.97 -1.18 6.65
N VAL A 203 0.98 -2.02 6.96
CA VAL A 203 0.33 -2.88 5.96
C VAL A 203 -0.28 -2.04 4.85
N ALA A 204 -0.95 -0.94 5.20
CA ALA A 204 -1.57 -0.06 4.22
C ALA A 204 -0.56 0.46 3.20
N VAL A 205 0.60 0.95 3.64
CA VAL A 205 1.65 1.46 2.76
C VAL A 205 2.23 0.35 1.88
N PHE A 206 2.55 -0.81 2.45
CA PHE A 206 3.13 -1.93 1.70
C PHE A 206 2.16 -2.54 0.69
N THR A 207 0.85 -2.49 0.94
CA THR A 207 -0.17 -3.01 0.04
C THR A 207 -0.63 -1.98 -1.00
N MET A 208 -0.73 -0.70 -0.64
CA MET A 208 -1.21 0.36 -1.54
C MET A 208 -0.28 0.59 -2.73
N ILE A 209 1.04 0.63 -2.50
CA ILE A 209 2.01 0.97 -3.55
C ILE A 209 2.00 -0.06 -4.71
N PRO A 210 2.02 -1.39 -4.46
CA PRO A 210 1.89 -2.36 -5.54
C PRO A 210 0.57 -2.28 -6.28
N ILE A 211 -0.55 -2.09 -5.59
CA ILE A 211 -1.88 -2.01 -6.23
C ILE A 211 -1.98 -0.78 -7.13
N TRP A 212 -1.48 0.37 -6.66
CA TRP A 212 -1.49 1.60 -7.43
C TRP A 212 -0.60 1.54 -8.69
N ASN A 213 0.52 0.81 -8.61
CA ASN A 213 1.52 0.74 -9.66
C ASN A 213 1.43 -0.52 -10.54
N ASP A 214 0.44 -1.39 -10.32
CA ASP A 214 0.33 -2.61 -11.12
C ASP A 214 -0.17 -2.29 -12.54
N LEU A 215 0.52 -2.88 -13.51
CA LEU A 215 0.25 -2.74 -14.94
C LEU A 215 -0.05 -4.10 -15.60
N TRP A 216 -0.17 -5.16 -14.80
CA TRP A 216 -0.24 -6.54 -15.28
C TRP A 216 -1.66 -7.08 -15.32
N PHE A 217 -2.43 -6.86 -14.25
CA PHE A 217 -3.84 -7.24 -14.17
C PHE A 217 -4.76 -6.10 -14.63
#